data_AF-A0A444IY36-F1
#
_entry.id   AF-A0A444IY36-F1
#
_cell.length_a   1.000
_cell.length_b   1.000
_cell.length_c   1.000
_cell.angle_alpha   90.00
_cell.angle_beta   90.00
_cell.angle_gamma   90.00
#
_symmetry.space_group_name_H-M   'P 1'
#
loop_
_entity.id
_entity.type
_entity.pdbx_description
1 polymer ?
#
loop_
_entity_poly.entity_id
_entity_poly.type
_entity_poly.pdbx_seq_one_letter_code
_entity_poly.pdbx_strand_id
1 'polypeptide(L)' 'MPQPHKYSRRILLAVIGMPPQILTETLYKLVVDSSPAFVPTEIHLITTTQGAKSAQNALLCR' A
#
# COMPACT_ATOMS: atom_id res chain seq x y z
N MET A 1 -4.47 1.29 23.48
CA MET A 1 -5.10 1.20 22.14
C MET A 1 -4.79 -0.17 21.54
N PRO A 2 -5.72 -0.83 20.84
CA PRO A 2 -5.45 -2.08 20.13
C PRO A 2 -4.28 -1.92 19.15
N GLN A 3 -3.44 -2.95 19.03
CA GLN A 3 -2.39 -2.96 18.01
C GLN A 3 -3.03 -3.05 16.60
N PRO A 4 -2.40 -2.47 15.55
CA PRO A 4 -2.99 -2.35 14.22
C PRO A 4 -3.54 -3.66 13.64
N HIS A 5 -2.86 -4.80 13.84
CA HIS A 5 -3.28 -6.11 13.34
C HIS A 5 -4.60 -6.63 13.95
N LYS A 6 -5.08 -6.05 15.07
CA LYS A 6 -6.31 -6.45 15.75
C LYS A 6 -7.57 -5.81 15.17
N TYR A 7 -7.45 -4.76 14.36
CA TYR A 7 -8.60 -4.14 13.71
C TYR A 7 -8.99 -4.96 12.49
N SER A 8 -10.27 -5.27 12.30
CA SER A 8 -10.76 -6.00 11.11
C SER A 8 -10.56 -5.23 9.80
N ARG A 9 -10.60 -3.90 9.87
CA ARG A 9 -10.38 -2.99 8.74
C ARG A 9 -9.09 -2.21 8.94
N ARG A 10 -8.18 -2.25 7.96
CA ARG A 10 -6.85 -1.65 8.02
C ARG A 10 -6.53 -1.01 6.67
N ILE A 11 -6.41 0.31 6.64
CA ILE A 11 -6.20 1.07 5.41
C ILE A 11 -4.75 1.49 5.33
N LEU A 12 -4.07 1.16 4.23
CA LEU A 12 -2.81 1.79 3.86
C LEU A 12 -3.11 2.95 2.91
N LEU A 13 -3.04 4.18 3.41
CA LEU A 13 -3.14 5.39 2.60
C LEU A 13 -1.73 5.83 2.19
N ALA A 14 -1.45 5.83 0.89
CA ALA A 14 -0.17 6.25 0.34
C ALA A 14 -0.35 7.47 -0.57
N VAL A 15 0.55 8.44 -0.43
CA VAL A 15 0.65 9.59 -1.33
C VAL A 15 1.97 9.47 -2.08
N ILE A 16 1.93 9.20 -3.39
CA ILE A 16 3.13 9.09 -4.21
C ILE A 16 2.95 9.74 -5.57
N GLY A 17 3.99 10.47 -6.02
CA GLY A 17 4.06 11.07 -7.36
C GLY A 17 4.97 10.32 -8.34
N MET A 18 5.58 9.23 -7.90
CA MET A 18 6.61 8.46 -8.61
C MET A 18 6.15 7.01 -8.91
N PRO A 19 6.91 6.23 -9.71
CA PRO A 19 6.59 4.84 -10.02
C PRO A 19 6.32 3.98 -8.76
N PRO A 20 5.45 2.96 -8.86
CA PRO A 20 4.86 2.30 -7.70
C PRO A 20 5.81 1.37 -6.91
N GLN A 21 7.08 1.24 -7.27
CA GLN A 21 8.07 0.38 -6.61
C GLN A 21 8.15 0.67 -5.10
N ILE A 22 8.17 1.95 -4.72
CA ILE A 22 8.18 2.36 -3.30
C ILE A 22 6.95 1.83 -2.55
N LEU A 23 5.78 1.74 -3.21
CA LEU A 23 4.58 1.17 -2.60
C LEU A 23 4.76 -0.34 -2.36
N THR A 24 5.35 -1.06 -3.31
CA THR A 24 5.59 -2.51 -3.16
C THR A 24 6.60 -2.84 -2.07
N GLU A 25 7.68 -2.08 -1.96
CA GLU A 25 8.69 -2.25 -0.89
C GLU A 25 8.12 -1.93 0.48
N THR A 26 7.34 -0.84 0.58
CA THR A 26 6.64 -0.48 1.80
C THR A 26 5.68 -1.58 2.22
N LEU A 27 4.89 -2.12 1.28
CA LEU A 27 3.99 -3.23 1.54
C LEU A 27 4.76 -4.47 2.03
N TYR A 28 5.87 -4.81 1.38
CA TYR A 28 6.71 -5.93 1.78
C TYR A 28 7.23 -5.76 3.21
N LYS A 29 7.78 -4.59 3.55
CA LYS A 29 8.27 -4.30 4.91
C LYS A 29 7.15 -4.44 5.96
N LEU A 30 5.95 -3.95 5.66
CA LEU A 30 4.81 -3.99 6.58
C LEU A 30 4.23 -5.39 6.75
N VAL A 31 4.19 -6.18 5.67
CA VAL A 31 3.50 -7.48 5.64
C VAL A 31 4.43 -8.65 5.99
N VAL A 32 5.66 -8.62 5.50
CA VAL A 32 6.59 -9.76 5.57
C VAL A 32 7.64 -9.56 6.64
N ASP A 33 8.19 -8.36 6.75
CA ASP A 33 9.38 -8.07 7.56
C ASP A 33 9.06 -7.24 8.83
N SER A 34 7.78 -7.19 9.21
CA SER A 34 7.30 -6.59 10.45
C SER A 34 6.71 -7.65 11.39
N SER A 35 6.99 -7.53 12.69
CA SER A 35 6.39 -8.38 13.73
C SER A 35 5.83 -7.51 14.86
N PRO A 36 4.50 -7.49 15.08
CA PRO A 36 3.48 -8.18 14.31
C PRO A 36 3.30 -7.56 12.91
N ALA A 37 2.96 -8.41 11.93
CA ALA A 37 2.70 -7.97 10.56
C ALA A 37 1.49 -7.03 10.48
N PHE A 38 1.60 -6.03 9.60
CA PHE A 38 0.49 -5.17 9.22
C PHE A 38 0.03 -5.52 7.80
N VAL A 39 -1.03 -6.31 7.69
CA VAL A 39 -1.65 -6.67 6.41
C VAL A 39 -2.83 -5.74 6.13
N PRO A 40 -2.71 -4.72 5.25
CA PRO A 40 -3.83 -3.85 4.94
C PRO A 40 -4.96 -4.65 4.27
N THR A 41 -6.21 -4.30 4.59
CA THR A 41 -7.40 -4.82 3.89
C THR A 41 -7.74 -3.98 2.67
N GLU A 42 -7.31 -2.71 2.66
CA GLU A 42 -7.56 -1.73 1.62
C GLU A 42 -6.29 -0.89 1.43
N ILE A 43 -5.96 -0.57 0.17
CA ILE A 43 -4.86 0.34 -0.17
C ILE A 43 -5.45 1.50 -0.97
N HIS A 44 -5.29 2.71 -0.46
CA HIS A 44 -5.77 3.93 -1.11
C HIS A 44 -4.56 4.72 -1.59
N LEU A 45 -4.54 5.00 -2.90
CA LEU A 45 -3.46 5.71 -3.53
C LEU A 45 -3.90 7.12 -3.92
N ILE A 46 -3.33 8.13 -3.27
CA ILE A 46 -3.45 9.51 -3.70
C ILE A 46 -2.23 9.82 -4.58
N THR A 47 -2.48 10.15 -5.83
CA THR A 47 -1.43 10.39 -6.82
C THR A 47 -1.89 11.37 -7.89
N THR A 48 -0.97 11.79 -8.75
CA THR A 48 -1.30 12.60 -9.93
C THR A 48 -1.95 11.73 -11.01
N THR A 49 -2.59 12.35 -12.00
CA THR A 49 -3.16 11.62 -13.15
C THR A 49 -2.13 10.74 -13.87
N GLN A 50 -0.88 11.19 -13.97
CA GLN A 50 0.20 10.41 -14.56
C GLN A 50 0.62 9.23 -13.68
N GLY A 51 0.71 9.43 -12.37
CA GLY A 51 1.00 8.37 -11.40
C GLY A 51 -0.09 7.30 -11.39
N ALA A 52 -1.36 7.68 -11.55
CA ALA A 52 -2.47 6.73 -11.65
C ALA A 52 -2.33 5.81 -12.88
N LYS A 53 -1.96 6.34 -14.05
CA LYS A 53 -1.70 5.53 -15.25
C LYS A 53 -0.53 4.56 -15.04
N SER A 54 0.55 5.04 -14.44
CA SER A 54 1.72 4.20 -14.11
C SER A 54 1.36 3.08 -13.13
N ALA A 55 0.60 3.40 -12.07
CA ALA A 55 0.14 2.43 -11.08
C ALA A 55 -0.80 1.39 -11.70
N GLN A 56 -1.72 1.79 -12.57
CA GLN A 56 -2.58 0.86 -13.29
C GLN A 56 -1.76 -0.15 -14.10
N ASN A 57 -0.81 0.32 -14.90
CA ASN A 57 0.00 -0.56 -15.75
C ASN A 57 0.90 -1.52 -14.94
N ALA A 58 1.43 -1.08 -13.80
CA ALA A 58 2.43 -1.81 -13.05
C ALA A 58 1.87 -2.66 -11.89
N LEU A 59 0.69 -2.33 -11.35
CA LEU A 59 0.10 -3.02 -10.20
C LEU A 59 -1.18 -3.78 -10.52
N LEU A 60 -1.92 -3.35 -11.54
CA LEU A 60 -3.23 -3.87 -11.87
C LEU A 60 -3.16 -4.49 -13.25
N CYS A 61 -2.72 -5.75 -13.33
CA CYS A 61 -2.83 -6.54 -14.56
C CYS A 61 -4.28 -6.42 -15.07
N ARG A 62 -4.46 -5.71 -16.17
CA ARG A 62 -5.73 -5.66 -16.91
C ARG A 62 -5.62 -6.54 -18.13
#